data_AF-A0A0D0DD00-F1
#
_entry.id   AF-A0A0D0DD00-F1
#
_cell.length_a   1.000
_cell.length_b   1.000
_cell.length_c   1.000
_cell.angle_alpha   90.00
_cell.angle_beta   90.00
_cell.angle_gamma   90.00
#
_symmetry.space_group_name_H-M   'P 1'
#
loop_
_entity.id
_entity.type
_entity.pdbx_description
1 polymer ?
#
loop_
_entity_poly.entity_id
_entity_poly.type
_entity_poly.pdbx_seq_one_letter_code
_entity_poly.pdbx_strand_id
1 'polypeptide(L)'
;MSLYNENFGEDDSCDLVGYGFDIKYYVCHWRTDNGMRCNTQIQGREYATHIRTVHGVGRDKRLECRWDNCGESLKKDCVVRHLQERHLLYRWPCPRCLLSFTRRSNMNTHRADCNGTG
;
A
#
# COMPACT_ATOMS: atom_id res chain seq x y z
N MET A 1 2.27 -39.48 -0.16
CA MET A 1 1.37 -38.41 0.33
C MET A 1 2.07 -37.10 0.09
N SER A 2 1.84 -36.50 -1.08
CA SER A 2 2.47 -35.24 -1.49
C SER A 2 1.35 -34.23 -1.65
N LEU A 3 1.30 -33.23 -0.76
CA LEU A 3 0.40 -32.09 -0.87
C LEU A 3 1.22 -30.83 -0.63
N TYR A 4 2.07 -30.49 -1.61
CA TYR A 4 2.48 -29.11 -1.81
C TYR A 4 1.58 -28.56 -2.91
N ASN A 5 0.75 -27.57 -2.58
CA ASN A 5 0.02 -26.79 -3.56
C ASN A 5 0.93 -25.63 -3.96
N GLU A 6 1.77 -25.89 -4.96
CA GLU A 6 2.63 -24.93 -5.66
C GLU A 6 1.77 -23.99 -6.51
N ASN A 7 1.12 -23.04 -5.85
CA ASN A 7 0.56 -21.88 -6.53
C ASN A 7 1.21 -20.61 -5.95
N PHE A 8 2.54 -20.54 -6.09
CA PHE A 8 3.27 -19.29 -6.04
C PHE A 8 2.86 -18.49 -7.28
N GLY A 9 1.94 -17.54 -7.11
CA GLY A 9 1.56 -16.64 -8.19
C GLY A 9 2.78 -15.83 -8.63
N GLU A 10 3.02 -15.78 -9.94
CA GLU A 10 4.09 -15.03 -10.59
C GLU A 10 3.89 -13.49 -10.52
N ASP A 11 3.30 -12.99 -9.42
CA ASP A 11 3.17 -11.57 -9.06
C ASP A 11 4.10 -11.19 -7.88
N ASP A 12 5.02 -12.07 -7.49
CA ASP A 12 6.04 -11.78 -6.45
C ASP A 12 7.44 -11.53 -7.06
N SER A 13 7.58 -11.65 -8.38
CA SER A 13 8.90 -11.62 -9.05
C SER A 13 9.48 -10.21 -9.27
N CYS A 14 8.86 -9.16 -8.74
CA CYS A 14 9.47 -7.82 -8.70
C CYS A 14 10.26 -7.55 -7.41
N ASP A 15 10.20 -8.45 -6.42
CA ASP A 15 10.83 -8.26 -5.11
C ASP A 15 12.28 -8.78 -5.02
N LEU A 16 12.81 -9.43 -6.07
CA LEU A 16 14.07 -10.18 -5.98
C LEU A 16 15.26 -9.64 -6.80
N VAL A 17 15.18 -8.41 -7.32
CA VAL A 17 16.37 -7.75 -7.89
C VAL A 17 16.55 -6.38 -7.24
N GLY A 18 17.23 -6.35 -6.10
CA GLY A 18 18.00 -5.17 -5.68
C GLY A 18 17.66 -4.46 -4.37
N TYR A 19 16.79 -4.99 -3.50
CA TYR A 19 16.54 -4.38 -2.19
C TYR A 19 16.72 -5.42 -1.09
N GLY A 20 17.75 -5.26 -0.26
CA GLY A 20 17.72 -5.86 1.07
C GLY A 20 16.43 -5.47 1.77
N PHE A 21 15.83 -6.39 2.54
CA PHE A 21 14.60 -6.26 3.32
C PHE A 21 14.50 -4.93 4.11
N ASP A 22 14.18 -3.82 3.45
CA ASP A 22 13.88 -2.56 4.11
C ASP A 22 12.43 -2.65 4.58
N ILE A 23 12.26 -3.28 5.75
CA ILE A 23 10.96 -3.38 6.41
C ILE A 23 10.55 -1.96 6.80
N LYS A 24 9.74 -1.31 5.95
CA LYS A 24 9.18 0.01 6.25
C LYS A 24 8.00 -0.09 7.20
N TYR A 25 8.10 0.67 8.29
CA TYR A 25 7.03 0.84 9.27
C TYR A 25 6.36 2.20 9.09
N TYR A 26 5.05 2.24 9.29
CA TYR A 26 4.24 3.43 9.22
C TYR A 26 3.41 3.59 10.49
N VAL A 27 3.19 4.83 10.92
CA VAL A 27 2.34 5.14 12.07
C VAL A 27 0.91 5.40 11.57
N CYS A 28 -0.06 4.67 12.12
CA CYS A 28 -1.46 4.85 11.78
C CYS A 28 -2.04 6.09 12.44
N HIS A 29 -2.44 7.11 11.66
CA HIS A 29 -3.10 8.32 12.19
C HIS A 29 -4.61 8.30 11.94
N TRP A 30 -5.21 7.12 11.78
CA TRP A 30 -6.66 6.98 11.68
C TRP A 30 -7.32 7.44 12.98
N ARG A 31 -8.40 8.23 12.88
CA ARG A 31 -9.18 8.71 14.03
C ARG A 31 -10.26 7.71 14.42
N THR A 32 -10.28 7.35 15.70
CA THR A 32 -11.34 6.52 16.28
C THR A 32 -12.61 7.33 16.51
N ASP A 33 -13.71 6.66 16.85
CA ASP A 33 -14.96 7.29 17.33
C ASP A 33 -14.70 8.28 18.47
N ASN A 34 -13.81 7.94 19.41
CA ASN A 34 -13.39 8.79 20.51
C ASN A 34 -12.48 9.98 20.12
N GLY A 35 -12.27 10.24 18.83
CA GLY A 35 -11.50 11.38 18.32
C GLY A 35 -9.97 11.26 18.42
N MET A 36 -9.46 10.19 19.04
CA MET A 36 -8.03 9.93 19.20
C MET A 36 -7.42 9.29 17.95
N ARG A 37 -6.12 9.52 17.73
CA ARG A 37 -5.33 8.86 16.67
C ARG A 37 -4.95 7.45 17.12
N CYS A 38 -4.97 6.50 16.19
CA CYS A 38 -4.61 5.10 16.45
C CYS A 38 -3.16 4.92 16.94
N ASN A 39 -2.20 5.65 16.34
CA ASN A 39 -0.77 5.64 16.63
C ASN A 39 -0.06 4.27 16.60
N THR A 40 -0.71 3.22 16.07
CA THR A 40 -0.10 1.89 15.95
C THR A 40 0.95 1.90 14.84
N GLN A 41 2.13 1.35 15.11
CA GLN A 41 3.15 1.11 14.10
C GLN A 41 2.83 -0.17 13.34
N ILE A 42 2.78 -0.09 12.02
CA ILE A 42 2.37 -1.20 11.16
C ILE A 42 3.39 -1.35 10.04
N GLN A 43 3.75 -2.60 9.77
CA GLN A 43 4.56 -2.91 8.58
C GLN A 43 3.76 -2.58 7.33
N GLY A 44 4.44 -2.07 6.31
CA GLY A 44 3.84 -1.72 5.03
C GLY A 44 2.87 -2.75 4.43
N ARG A 45 3.25 -4.03 4.46
CA ARG A 45 2.44 -5.16 3.97
C ARG A 45 1.21 -5.47 4.82
N GLU A 46 1.28 -5.22 6.13
CA GLU A 46 0.20 -5.52 7.09
C GLU A 46 -0.82 -4.38 7.21
N TYR A 47 -0.51 -3.21 6.63
CA TYR A 47 -1.34 -2.02 6.76
C TYR A 47 -2.79 -2.23 6.31
N ALA A 48 -2.99 -2.89 5.16
CA ALA A 48 -4.33 -3.16 4.63
C ALA A 48 -5.15 -4.07 5.56
N THR A 49 -4.50 -4.99 6.27
CA THR A 49 -5.17 -5.86 7.25
C THR A 49 -5.50 -5.07 8.51
N HIS A 50 -4.55 -4.29 9.04
CA HIS A 50 -4.77 -3.45 10.22
C HIS A 50 -5.99 -2.54 10.09
N ILE A 51 -6.11 -1.78 9.00
CA ILE A 51 -7.25 -0.85 8.85
C ILE A 51 -8.60 -1.58 8.77
N ARG A 52 -8.63 -2.79 8.22
CA ARG A 52 -9.86 -3.59 8.08
C ARG A 52 -10.28 -4.19 9.41
N THR A 53 -9.33 -4.71 10.18
CA THR A 53 -9.62 -5.43 11.43
C THR A 53 -9.75 -4.49 12.63
N VAL A 54 -8.91 -3.45 12.72
CA VAL A 54 -8.88 -2.51 13.85
C VAL A 54 -9.89 -1.38 13.66
N HIS A 55 -10.07 -0.89 12.44
CA HIS A 55 -10.97 0.25 12.16
C HIS A 55 -12.25 -0.13 11.40
N GLY A 56 -12.44 -1.41 11.08
CA GLY A 56 -13.65 -1.88 10.38
C GLY A 56 -13.80 -1.33 8.96
N VAL A 57 -12.73 -0.78 8.40
CA VAL A 57 -12.73 -0.11 7.09
C VAL A 57 -13.02 -1.13 5.98
N GLY A 58 -13.95 -0.81 5.07
CA GLY A 58 -14.25 -1.64 3.89
C GLY A 58 -15.46 -2.59 4.03
N ARG A 59 -16.33 -2.39 5.02
CA ARG A 59 -17.67 -3.01 5.05
C ARG A 59 -18.70 -2.21 4.25
N ASP A 60 -18.60 -0.88 4.27
CA ASP A 60 -19.52 0.01 3.55
C ASP A 60 -19.11 0.19 2.08
N LYS A 61 -20.11 0.42 1.20
CA LYS A 61 -19.87 0.74 -0.23
C LYS A 61 -19.19 2.11 -0.39
N ARG A 62 -19.50 3.07 0.48
CA ARG A 62 -18.94 4.41 0.50
C ARG A 62 -18.34 4.68 1.88
N LEU A 63 -17.03 4.88 1.90
CA LEU A 63 -16.27 5.11 3.12
C LEU A 63 -15.74 6.54 3.13
N GLU A 64 -15.86 7.21 4.27
CA GLU A 64 -15.13 8.44 4.55
C GLU A 64 -13.76 8.12 5.16
N CYS A 65 -12.70 8.71 4.60
CA CYS A 65 -11.36 8.58 5.17
C CYS A 65 -11.25 9.38 6.47
N ARG A 66 -11.19 8.68 7.61
CA ARG A 66 -11.03 9.30 8.94
C ARG A 66 -9.56 9.47 9.33
N TRP A 67 -8.65 9.46 8.36
CA TRP A 67 -7.27 9.83 8.63
C TRP A 67 -7.19 11.28 9.08
N ASP A 68 -6.20 11.59 9.91
CA ASP A 68 -5.97 12.94 10.41
C ASP A 68 -5.96 13.96 9.26
N ASN A 69 -6.89 14.91 9.31
CA ASN A 69 -7.07 15.97 8.32
C ASN A 69 -7.36 15.49 6.88
N CYS A 70 -8.13 14.41 6.69
CA CYS A 70 -8.52 13.92 5.36
C CYS A 70 -10.00 14.16 4.99
N GLY A 71 -10.92 13.32 5.50
CA GLY A 71 -12.36 13.44 5.19
C GLY A 71 -12.77 13.07 3.76
N GLU A 72 -11.88 12.49 2.95
CA GLU A 72 -12.19 12.16 1.55
C GLU A 72 -13.18 10.99 1.45
N SER A 73 -14.23 11.16 0.64
CA SER A 73 -15.21 10.11 0.36
C SER A 73 -14.73 9.17 -0.75
N LEU A 74 -14.62 7.89 -0.43
CA LEU A 74 -13.99 6.87 -1.27
C LEU A 74 -14.90 5.65 -1.44
N LYS A 75 -14.70 4.94 -2.55
CA LYS A 75 -15.22 3.57 -2.70
C LYS A 75 -14.37 2.60 -1.88
N LYS A 76 -14.98 1.51 -1.41
CA LYS A 76 -14.29 0.42 -0.68
C LYS A 76 -12.97 -0.01 -1.34
N ASP A 77 -12.99 -0.23 -2.66
CA ASP A 77 -11.83 -0.76 -3.39
C ASP A 77 -10.70 0.28 -3.56
N CYS A 78 -11.01 1.56 -3.34
CA CYS A 78 -10.06 2.66 -3.46
C CYS A 78 -9.36 3.00 -2.14
N VAL A 79 -9.85 2.54 -0.99
CA VAL A 79 -9.37 3.04 0.32
C VAL A 79 -7.91 2.71 0.58
N VAL A 80 -7.50 1.45 0.35
CA VAL A 80 -6.11 1.02 0.60
C VAL A 80 -5.16 1.83 -0.26
N ARG A 81 -5.49 2.00 -1.54
CA ARG A 81 -4.71 2.80 -2.47
C ARG A 81 -4.65 4.26 -2.04
N HIS A 82 -5.78 4.87 -1.70
CA HIS A 82 -5.83 6.25 -1.23
C HIS A 82 -4.89 6.45 -0.03
N LEU A 83 -4.95 5.55 0.95
CA LEU A 83 -4.10 5.60 2.14
C LEU A 83 -2.62 5.50 1.79
N GLN A 84 -2.26 4.55 0.92
CA GLN A 84 -0.88 4.38 0.43
C GLN A 84 -0.36 5.65 -0.25
N GLU A 85 -1.15 6.27 -1.13
CA GLU A 85 -0.73 7.44 -1.91
C GLU A 85 -0.71 8.74 -1.10
N ARG A 86 -1.72 8.95 -0.24
CA ARG A 86 -1.96 10.25 0.42
C ARG A 86 -1.34 10.35 1.80
N HIS A 87 -1.29 9.24 2.54
CA HIS A 87 -0.95 9.26 3.97
C HIS A 87 0.33 8.53 4.29
N LEU A 88 0.57 7.41 3.60
CA LEU A 88 1.81 6.64 3.76
C LEU A 88 2.88 7.08 2.76
N LEU A 89 2.52 7.89 1.76
CA LEU A 89 3.40 8.43 0.73
C LEU A 89 4.23 7.33 0.03
N TYR A 90 3.61 6.18 -0.24
CA TYR A 90 4.24 5.09 -0.97
C TYR A 90 4.74 5.57 -2.33
N ARG A 91 5.98 5.20 -2.63
CA ARG A 91 6.62 5.45 -3.91
C ARG A 91 7.09 4.13 -4.50
N TRP A 92 6.90 4.01 -5.80
CA TRP A 92 7.32 2.89 -6.62
C TRP A 92 8.43 3.39 -7.54
N PRO A 93 9.70 3.30 -7.13
CA PRO A 93 10.81 3.67 -8.00
C PRO A 93 10.93 2.67 -9.15
N CYS A 94 11.19 3.18 -10.35
CA CYS A 94 11.60 2.34 -11.47
C CYS A 94 12.99 1.76 -11.17
N PRO A 95 13.21 0.45 -11.25
CA PRO A 95 14.53 -0.13 -10.97
C PRO A 95 15.59 0.22 -12.03
N ARG A 96 15.18 0.76 -13.19
CA ARG A 96 16.10 1.10 -14.30
C ARG A 96 16.59 2.54 -14.25
N CYS A 97 15.70 3.51 -14.01
CA CYS A 97 16.03 4.94 -14.00
C CYS A 97 15.76 5.65 -12.67
N LEU A 98 15.28 4.92 -11.64
CA LEU A 98 14.96 5.42 -10.30
C LEU A 98 13.84 6.47 -10.22
N LEU A 99 13.20 6.79 -11.35
CA LEU A 99 12.02 7.65 -11.38
C LEU A 99 10.90 7.08 -10.50
N SER A 100 10.39 7.90 -9.58
CA SER A 100 9.47 7.48 -8.53
C SER A 100 8.01 7.80 -8.85
N PHE A 101 7.17 6.76 -8.86
CA PHE A 101 5.74 6.88 -9.15
C PHE A 101 4.91 6.73 -7.87
N THR A 102 3.73 7.36 -7.81
CA THR A 102 2.78 7.15 -6.70
C THR A 102 1.98 5.85 -6.85
N ARG A 103 1.92 5.28 -8.06
CA ARG A 103 1.16 4.07 -8.39
C ARG A 103 2.05 2.99 -8.99
N ARG A 104 1.89 1.75 -8.51
CA ARG A 104 2.60 0.56 -9.04
C ARG A 104 2.29 0.34 -10.52
N SER A 105 1.03 0.45 -10.92
CA SER A 105 0.61 0.28 -12.32
C SER A 105 1.33 1.26 -13.26
N ASN A 106 1.48 2.52 -12.85
CA ASN A 106 2.15 3.53 -13.66
C ASN A 106 3.65 3.24 -13.77
N MET A 107 4.28 2.82 -12.67
CA MET A 107 5.68 2.36 -12.69
C MET A 107 5.84 1.15 -13.62
N ASN A 108 4.93 0.17 -13.58
CA ASN A 108 5.00 -1.00 -14.46
C ASN A 108 4.87 -0.63 -15.95
N THR A 109 3.91 0.24 -16.30
CA THR A 109 3.78 0.74 -17.67
C THR A 109 5.04 1.48 -18.11
N HIS A 110 5.58 2.35 -17.26
CA HIS A 110 6.84 3.03 -17.54
C HIS A 110 8.00 2.04 -17.70
N ARG A 111 8.12 1.04 -16.81
CA ARG A 111 9.18 0.03 -16.83
C ARG A 111 9.21 -0.73 -18.15
N ALA A 112 8.06 -0.98 -18.79
CA ALA A 112 8.01 -1.68 -20.06
C ALA A 112 8.83 -0.96 -21.16
N ASP A 113 8.81 0.37 -21.16
CA ASP A 113 9.48 1.22 -22.16
C ASP A 113 10.78 1.89 -21.64
N CYS A 114 11.08 1.76 -20.34
CA CYS A 114 12.19 2.47 -19.73
C CYS A 114 13.56 1.94 -20.17
N ASN A 115 14.35 2.80 -20.81
CA ASN A 115 15.72 2.52 -21.27
C ASN A 115 16.83 2.96 -20.28
N GLY A 116 16.49 3.36 -19.06
CA GLY A 116 17.48 3.58 -17.99
C GLY A 116 18.20 4.93 -17.99
N THR A 117 17.81 5.90 -18.81
CA THR A 117 18.32 7.28 -18.77
C THR A 117 17.43 8.12 -17.85
N GLY A 118 17.82 8.24 -16.58
CA GLY A 118 17.27 9.19 -15.62
C GLY A 118 18.14 10.44 -15.51
#